data_AF-A0A0F9F0Z6-F1
#
_entry.id   AF-A0A0F9F0Z6-F1
#
_cell.length_a   1.000
_cell.length_b   1.000
_cell.length_c   1.000
_cell.angle_alpha   90.00
_cell.angle_beta   90.00
_cell.angle_gamma   90.00
#
_symmetry.space_group_name_H-M   'P 1'
#
loop_
_entity.id
_entity.type
_entity.pdbx_description
1 polymer ?
#
loop_
_entity_poly.entity_id
_entity_poly.type
_entity_poly.pdbx_seq_one_letter_code
_entity_poly.pdbx_strand_id
1 'polypeptide(L)'
;RLREAACWAHLRRDFHDFWTSTKSEIAREALDRIGKFYDIERDINGQSAEARLAARQRLSRPRVEAFFDWSEQQLMRIPGKSDLAKAFRYGVSRRKAFSLFLTDGRVAIDNNPAERALRPIGIGRKNSHDRCQDFRRILPIVGTTFVDFWLMGWCRALSSTRRLLKLSFGDPVRPHINGTA
;
A
#
# COMPACT_ATOMS: atom_id res chain seq x y z
N ARG A 1 -11.70 14.20 11.10
CA ARG A 1 -10.60 13.31 11.52
C ARG A 1 -10.45 12.20 10.49
N LEU A 2 -9.25 12.02 9.92
CA LEU A 2 -8.97 10.91 8.98
C LEU A 2 -8.79 9.61 9.77
N ARG A 3 -9.37 8.50 9.28
CA ARG A 3 -9.20 7.15 9.84
C ARG A 3 -8.66 6.24 8.73
N GLU A 4 -7.65 5.44 9.05
CA GLU A 4 -7.09 4.45 8.12
C GLU A 4 -8.01 3.22 8.06
N ALA A 5 -8.34 2.78 6.85
CA ALA A 5 -9.03 1.52 6.58
C ALA A 5 -8.02 0.56 5.93
N ALA A 6 -7.69 -0.54 6.62
CA ALA A 6 -6.80 -1.54 6.06
C ALA A 6 -7.56 -2.47 5.11
N CYS A 7 -6.91 -2.88 4.02
CA CYS A 7 -7.54 -3.71 3.00
C CYS A 7 -7.25 -5.20 3.24
N TRP A 8 -8.31 -5.99 3.43
CA TRP A 8 -8.20 -7.44 3.62
C TRP A 8 -7.61 -8.17 2.40
N ALA A 9 -7.79 -7.63 1.19
CA ALA A 9 -7.20 -8.20 -0.02
C ALA A 9 -5.66 -8.20 -0.01
N HIS A 10 -5.03 -7.17 0.60
CA HIS A 10 -3.58 -7.13 0.76
C HIS A 10 -3.10 -8.20 1.74
N LEU A 11 -3.74 -8.29 2.91
CA LEU A 11 -3.40 -9.30 3.90
C LEU A 11 -3.60 -10.74 3.34
N ARG A 12 -4.68 -10.95 2.58
CA ARG A 12 -4.95 -12.23 1.92
C ARG A 12 -3.88 -12.59 0.89
N ARG A 13 -3.35 -11.62 0.14
CA ARG A 13 -2.27 -11.85 -0.84
C ARG A 13 -1.01 -12.35 -0.15
N ASP A 14 -0.61 -11.73 0.96
CA ASP A 14 0.59 -12.15 1.69
C ASP A 14 0.49 -13.63 2.14
N PHE A 15 -0.68 -14.06 2.63
CA PHE A 15 -0.91 -15.46 2.99
C PHE A 15 -0.95 -16.38 1.77
N HIS A 16 -1.52 -15.93 0.66
CA HIS A 16 -1.58 -16.70 -0.59
C HIS A 16 -0.19 -16.95 -1.19
N ASP A 17 0.65 -15.93 -1.22
CA ASP A 17 2.01 -16.02 -1.77
C ASP A 17 2.87 -16.96 -0.92
N PHE A 18 2.70 -16.90 0.41
CA PHE A 18 3.34 -17.85 1.32
C PHE A 18 2.81 -19.28 1.16
N TRP A 19 1.49 -19.47 1.03
CA TRP A 19 0.91 -20.79 0.79
C TRP A 19 1.34 -21.39 -0.54
N THR A 20 1.44 -20.56 -1.59
CA THR A 20 1.86 -21.01 -2.92
C THR A 20 3.30 -21.54 -2.90
N SER A 21 4.19 -20.90 -2.13
CA SER A 21 5.60 -21.30 -2.04
C SER A 21 5.85 -22.45 -1.06
N THR A 22 5.17 -22.51 0.07
CA THR A 22 5.48 -23.47 1.15
C THR A 22 4.42 -24.55 1.38
N LYS A 23 3.21 -24.37 0.85
CA LYS A 23 2.03 -25.22 1.14
C LYS A 23 1.73 -25.37 2.64
N SER A 24 2.06 -24.35 3.43
CA SER A 24 1.79 -24.35 4.87
C SER A 24 0.29 -24.41 5.18
N GLU A 25 -0.09 -25.36 6.04
CA GLU A 25 -1.48 -25.51 6.51
C GLU A 25 -1.98 -24.28 7.28
N ILE A 26 -1.10 -23.60 8.03
CA ILE A 26 -1.48 -22.39 8.76
C ILE A 26 -1.86 -21.26 7.79
N ALA A 27 -1.11 -21.12 6.69
CA ALA A 27 -1.44 -20.14 5.66
C ALA A 27 -2.75 -20.49 4.94
N ARG A 28 -2.99 -21.78 4.68
CA ARG A 28 -4.27 -22.26 4.12
C ARG A 28 -5.44 -21.93 5.04
N GLU A 29 -5.30 -22.15 6.35
CA GLU A 29 -6.35 -21.84 7.31
C GLU A 29 -6.60 -20.33 7.44
N ALA A 30 -5.55 -19.50 7.36
CA ALA A 30 -5.72 -18.05 7.30
C ALA A 30 -6.56 -17.64 6.08
N LEU A 31 -6.29 -18.24 4.90
CA LEU A 31 -7.06 -17.99 3.69
C LEU A 31 -8.52 -18.44 3.80
N ASP A 32 -8.79 -19.60 4.40
CA ASP A 32 -10.16 -20.10 4.63
C ASP A 32 -10.95 -19.17 5.56
N ARG A 33 -10.33 -18.76 6.68
CA ARG A 33 -10.93 -17.81 7.63
C ARG A 33 -11.26 -16.47 6.97
N ILE A 34 -10.33 -15.94 6.17
CA ILE A 34 -10.55 -14.70 5.40
C ILE A 34 -11.64 -14.90 4.34
N GLY A 35 -11.68 -16.07 3.68
CA GLY A 35 -12.70 -16.42 2.68
C GLY A 35 -14.11 -16.28 3.24
N LYS A 36 -14.34 -16.76 4.47
CA LYS A 36 -15.63 -16.63 5.17
C LYS A 36 -16.08 -15.18 5.36
N PHE A 37 -15.16 -14.21 5.45
CA PHE A 37 -15.54 -12.79 5.50
C PHE A 37 -16.09 -12.35 4.14
N TYR A 38 -15.43 -12.75 3.06
CA TYR A 38 -15.87 -12.43 1.70
C TYR A 38 -17.17 -13.12 1.30
N ASP A 39 -17.48 -14.28 1.88
CA ASP A 39 -18.76 -14.94 1.69
C ASP A 39 -19.90 -14.07 2.27
N ILE A 40 -19.73 -13.60 3.51
CA ILE A 40 -20.69 -12.68 4.12
C ILE A 40 -20.79 -11.37 3.34
N GLU A 41 -19.66 -10.80 2.93
CA GLU A 41 -19.63 -9.53 2.18
C GLU A 41 -20.32 -9.65 0.81
N ARG A 42 -20.30 -10.84 0.19
CA ARG A 42 -21.02 -11.12 -1.04
C ARG A 42 -22.54 -11.16 -0.82
N ASP A 43 -22.99 -11.75 0.28
CA ASP A 43 -24.42 -11.86 0.61
C ASP A 43 -25.05 -10.52 0.96
N ILE A 44 -24.28 -9.61 1.57
CA ILE A 44 -24.75 -8.26 1.93
C ILE A 44 -24.50 -7.21 0.85
N ASN A 45 -23.87 -7.60 -0.26
CA ASN A 45 -23.56 -6.68 -1.35
C ASN A 45 -24.85 -6.16 -1.99
N GLY A 46 -24.90 -4.85 -2.30
CA GLY A 46 -26.09 -4.21 -2.85
C GLY A 46 -27.16 -3.82 -1.82
N GLN A 47 -27.02 -4.19 -0.54
CA GLN A 47 -27.89 -3.73 0.54
C GLN A 47 -27.53 -2.32 1.01
N SER A 48 -28.43 -1.69 1.77
CA SER A 48 -28.17 -0.38 2.40
C SER A 48 -27.00 -0.43 3.38
N ALA A 49 -26.40 0.73 3.66
CA ALA A 49 -25.27 0.82 4.60
C ALA A 49 -25.67 0.33 6.01
N GLU A 50 -26.90 0.59 6.42
CA GLU A 50 -27.47 0.18 7.70
C GLU A 50 -27.65 -1.34 7.79
N ALA A 51 -28.22 -1.95 6.74
CA ALA A 51 -28.39 -3.40 6.66
C ALA A 51 -27.04 -4.13 6.64
N ARG A 52 -26.08 -3.62 5.87
CA ARG A 52 -24.69 -4.10 5.86
C ARG A 52 -24.05 -4.02 7.24
N LEU A 53 -24.20 -2.89 7.94
CA LEU A 53 -23.63 -2.71 9.27
C LEU A 53 -24.22 -3.72 10.28
N ALA A 54 -25.55 -3.89 10.27
CA ALA A 54 -26.22 -4.85 11.14
C ALA A 54 -25.77 -6.29 10.87
N ALA A 55 -25.68 -6.67 9.59
CA ALA A 55 -25.19 -8.00 9.20
C ALA A 55 -23.72 -8.20 9.60
N ARG A 56 -22.85 -7.21 9.41
CA ARG A 56 -21.44 -7.26 9.82
C ARG A 56 -21.27 -7.38 11.32
N GLN A 57 -22.05 -6.65 12.13
CA GLN A 57 -22.02 -6.77 13.59
C GLN A 57 -22.43 -8.17 14.05
N ARG A 58 -23.44 -8.77 13.41
CA ARG A 58 -23.94 -10.10 13.77
C ARG A 58 -23.05 -11.25 13.27
N LEU A 59 -22.54 -11.14 12.04
CA LEU A 59 -21.88 -12.24 11.33
C LEU A 59 -20.37 -12.05 11.24
N SER A 60 -19.91 -10.89 10.76
CA SER A 60 -18.48 -10.66 10.49
C SER A 60 -17.67 -10.40 11.75
N ARG A 61 -18.19 -9.61 12.69
CA ARG A 61 -17.49 -9.21 13.92
C ARG A 61 -16.96 -10.39 14.74
N PRO A 62 -17.77 -11.40 15.14
CA PRO A 62 -17.23 -12.51 15.93
C PRO A 62 -16.16 -13.30 15.18
N ARG A 63 -16.26 -13.40 13.84
CA ARG A 63 -15.28 -14.12 13.03
C ARG A 63 -13.97 -13.34 12.87
N VAL A 64 -14.05 -12.01 12.75
CA VAL A 64 -12.87 -11.14 12.69
C VAL A 64 -12.15 -11.14 14.04
N GLU A 65 -12.88 -11.04 15.15
CA GLU A 65 -12.32 -11.13 16.50
C GLU A 65 -11.62 -12.49 16.69
N ALA A 66 -12.30 -13.59 16.37
CA ALA A 66 -11.72 -14.94 16.43
C ALA A 66 -10.49 -15.13 15.51
N PHE A 67 -10.43 -14.45 14.35
CA PHE A 67 -9.26 -14.48 13.48
C PHE A 67 -8.05 -13.79 14.11
N PHE A 68 -8.26 -12.65 14.78
CA PHE A 68 -7.16 -11.95 15.46
C PHE A 68 -6.65 -12.74 16.65
N ASP A 69 -7.55 -13.29 17.47
CA ASP A 69 -7.16 -14.11 18.63
C ASP A 69 -6.39 -15.36 18.18
N TRP A 70 -6.87 -16.01 17.12
CA TRP A 70 -6.16 -17.13 16.49
C TRP A 70 -4.80 -16.71 15.92
N SER A 71 -4.71 -15.54 15.28
CA SER A 71 -3.45 -15.01 14.72
C SER A 71 -2.39 -14.76 15.80
N GLU A 72 -2.80 -14.22 16.96
CA GLU A 72 -1.92 -14.02 18.11
C GLU A 72 -1.40 -15.35 18.66
N GLN A 73 -2.26 -16.38 18.75
CA GLN A 73 -1.84 -17.72 19.14
C GLN A 73 -0.85 -18.34 18.13
N GLN A 74 -1.05 -18.13 16.83
CA GLN A 74 -0.11 -18.63 15.81
C GLN A 74 1.25 -17.92 15.89
N LEU A 75 1.29 -16.62 16.22
CA LEU A 75 2.53 -15.89 16.38
C LEU A 75 3.44 -16.45 17.49
N MET A 76 2.86 -17.09 18.51
CA MET A 76 3.62 -17.74 19.58
C MET A 76 4.22 -19.09 19.15
N ARG A 77 3.70 -19.70 18.09
CA ARG A 77 4.08 -21.04 17.61
C ARG A 77 5.03 -21.00 16.42
N ILE A 78 4.97 -19.94 15.62
CA ILE A 78 5.72 -19.81 14.38
C ILE A 78 7.08 -19.12 14.64
N PRO A 79 8.16 -19.51 13.95
CA PRO A 79 9.42 -18.77 14.01
C PRO A 79 9.24 -17.29 13.67
N GLY A 80 9.65 -16.41 14.59
CA GLY A 80 9.39 -14.98 14.49
C GLY A 80 9.96 -14.30 13.22
N LYS A 81 11.02 -14.86 12.62
CA LYS A 81 11.64 -14.32 11.40
C LYS A 81 10.98 -14.78 10.08
N SER A 82 10.04 -15.71 10.12
CA SER A 82 9.35 -16.20 8.92
C SER A 82 8.50 -15.11 8.25
N ASP A 83 8.33 -15.20 6.93
CA ASP A 83 7.45 -14.29 6.18
C ASP A 83 5.99 -14.45 6.61
N LEU A 84 5.59 -15.66 7.00
CA LEU A 84 4.27 -15.90 7.60
C LEU A 84 4.07 -15.12 8.91
N ALA A 85 5.06 -15.11 9.80
CA ALA A 85 4.98 -14.31 11.02
C ALA A 85 4.96 -12.80 10.72
N LYS A 86 5.59 -12.33 9.63
CA LYS A 86 5.48 -10.93 9.19
C LYS A 86 4.04 -10.60 8.75
N ALA A 87 3.40 -11.48 7.98
CA ALA A 87 2.01 -11.30 7.55
C ALA A 87 1.04 -11.23 8.76
N PHE A 88 1.19 -12.14 9.73
CA PHE A 88 0.38 -12.10 10.96
C PHE A 88 0.62 -10.82 11.78
N ARG A 89 1.88 -10.41 11.98
CA ARG A 89 2.18 -9.15 12.70
C ARG A 89 1.61 -7.93 11.98
N TYR A 90 1.65 -7.91 10.66
CA TYR A 90 1.04 -6.84 9.86
C TYR A 90 -0.47 -6.75 10.12
N GLY A 91 -1.17 -7.89 10.12
CA GLY A 91 -2.59 -7.95 10.47
C GLY A 91 -2.87 -7.48 11.91
N VAL A 92 -2.22 -8.10 12.89
CA VAL A 92 -2.47 -7.87 14.33
C VAL A 92 -2.16 -6.43 14.73
N SER A 93 -1.02 -5.87 14.30
CA SER A 93 -0.64 -4.49 14.62
C SER A 93 -1.64 -3.45 14.09
N ARG A 94 -2.43 -3.80 13.07
CA ARG A 94 -3.42 -2.93 12.44
C ARG A 94 -4.86 -3.38 12.68
N ARG A 95 -5.12 -4.14 13.75
CA ARG A 95 -6.47 -4.64 14.11
C ARG A 95 -7.55 -3.57 14.02
N LYS A 96 -7.31 -2.36 14.54
CA LYS A 96 -8.27 -1.24 14.49
C LYS A 96 -8.62 -0.82 13.06
N ALA A 97 -7.64 -0.80 12.16
CA ALA A 97 -7.84 -0.42 10.76
C ALA A 97 -8.57 -1.51 9.97
N PHE A 98 -8.27 -2.79 10.25
CA PHE A 98 -8.96 -3.94 9.64
C PHE A 98 -10.38 -4.13 10.17
N SER A 99 -10.70 -3.65 11.37
CA SER A 99 -12.05 -3.72 11.96
C SER A 99 -12.91 -2.50 11.66
N LEU A 100 -12.41 -1.49 10.93
CA LEU A 100 -13.15 -0.25 10.69
C LEU A 100 -14.48 -0.48 9.94
N PHE A 101 -14.49 -1.39 8.97
CA PHE A 101 -15.69 -1.76 8.20
C PHE A 101 -16.81 -2.37 9.06
N LEU A 102 -16.48 -2.90 10.24
CA LEU A 102 -17.46 -3.41 11.20
C LEU A 102 -18.19 -2.27 11.91
N THR A 103 -17.55 -1.10 12.04
CA THR A 103 -18.13 0.07 12.73
C THR A 103 -18.83 1.04 11.80
N ASP A 104 -18.46 1.01 10.51
CA ASP A 104 -18.99 1.92 9.49
C ASP A 104 -19.47 1.11 8.29
N GLY A 105 -20.78 1.06 8.11
CA GLY A 105 -21.45 0.34 7.03
C GLY A 105 -21.21 0.93 5.65
N ARG A 106 -20.54 2.08 5.50
CA ARG A 106 -20.17 2.66 4.20
C ARG A 106 -18.80 2.19 3.73
N VAL A 107 -17.92 1.87 4.68
CA VAL A 107 -16.56 1.41 4.39
C VAL A 107 -16.61 0.01 3.75
N ALA A 108 -15.95 -0.14 2.61
CA ALA A 108 -15.76 -1.43 1.97
C ALA A 108 -14.66 -2.23 2.70
N ILE A 109 -14.77 -3.55 2.69
CA ILE A 109 -13.75 -4.46 3.24
C ILE A 109 -12.40 -4.35 2.47
N ASP A 110 -12.48 -3.94 1.20
CA ASP A 110 -11.34 -3.73 0.31
C ASP A 110 -11.28 -2.30 -0.20
N ASN A 111 -10.07 -1.78 -0.40
CA ASN A 111 -9.86 -0.51 -1.11
C ASN A 111 -9.80 -0.69 -2.65
N ASN A 112 -9.91 -1.93 -3.16
CA ASN A 112 -9.82 -2.27 -4.58
C ASN A 112 -10.70 -1.37 -5.48
N PRO A 113 -11.97 -1.07 -5.15
CA PRO A 113 -12.78 -0.15 -5.95
C PRO A 113 -12.21 1.28 -6.00
N ALA A 114 -11.71 1.77 -4.86
CA ALA A 114 -11.10 3.09 -4.77
C ALA A 114 -9.76 3.15 -5.53
N GLU A 115 -8.91 2.14 -5.41
CA GLU A 115 -7.65 2.05 -6.17
C GLU A 115 -7.91 1.99 -7.68
N ARG A 116 -8.91 1.21 -8.12
CA ARG A 116 -9.31 1.14 -9.53
C ARG A 116 -9.82 2.49 -10.05
N ALA A 117 -10.63 3.20 -9.27
CA ALA A 117 -11.13 4.53 -9.63
C ALA A 117 -10.02 5.59 -9.70
N LEU A 118 -8.99 5.49 -8.86
CA LEU A 118 -7.86 6.42 -8.82
C LEU A 118 -6.74 6.09 -9.83
N ARG A 119 -6.69 4.85 -10.33
CA ARG A 119 -5.64 4.38 -11.26
C ARG A 119 -5.45 5.27 -12.50
N PRO A 120 -6.50 5.76 -13.19
CA PRO A 120 -6.33 6.65 -14.34
C PRO A 120 -5.65 7.98 -13.98
N ILE A 121 -5.94 8.53 -12.80
CA ILE A 121 -5.37 9.79 -12.31
C ILE A 121 -3.88 9.63 -12.00
N GLY A 122 -3.48 8.47 -11.45
CA GLY A 122 -2.09 8.14 -11.16
C GLY A 122 -1.24 7.91 -12.42
N ILE A 123 -1.81 7.28 -13.46
CA ILE A 123 -1.13 7.03 -14.74
C ILE A 123 -0.86 8.34 -15.49
N GLY A 124 -1.79 9.31 -15.46
CA GLY A 124 -1.59 10.63 -16.07
C GLY A 124 -0.37 11.39 -15.52
N ARG A 125 0.03 11.14 -14.26
CA ARG A 125 1.21 11.73 -13.63
C ARG A 125 2.52 10.99 -13.93
N LYS A 126 2.46 9.70 -14.29
CA LYS A 126 3.65 8.96 -14.78
C LYS A 126 3.97 9.33 -16.22
N ASN A 127 2.95 9.48 -17.06
CA ASN A 127 3.14 9.81 -18.48
C ASN A 127 3.69 11.22 -18.73
N SER A 128 3.57 12.16 -17.78
CA SER A 128 4.22 13.48 -17.89
C SER A 128 5.72 13.42 -17.59
N HIS A 129 6.18 12.46 -16.77
CA HIS A 129 7.60 12.23 -16.54
C HIS A 129 8.25 11.51 -17.74
N ASP A 130 7.53 10.56 -18.34
CA ASP A 130 8.05 9.76 -19.46
C ASP A 130 8.10 10.56 -20.79
N ARG A 131 7.20 11.54 -21.01
CA ARG A 131 7.31 12.44 -22.16
C ARG A 131 8.54 13.37 -22.14
N CYS A 132 9.19 13.56 -20.99
CA CYS A 132 10.47 14.28 -20.93
C CYS A 132 11.67 13.39 -21.32
N GLN A 133 11.52 12.06 -21.29
CA GLN A 133 12.60 11.14 -21.68
C GLN A 133 12.58 10.81 -23.18
N ASP A 134 11.43 10.94 -23.85
CA ASP A 134 11.32 10.72 -25.30
C ASP A 134 11.92 11.84 -26.15
N PHE A 135 11.95 13.09 -25.66
CA PHE A 135 12.62 14.19 -26.37
C PHE A 135 14.14 13.98 -26.53
N ARG A 136 14.75 13.10 -25.71
CA ARG A 136 16.17 12.75 -25.79
C ARG A 136 16.46 11.58 -26.73
N ARG A 137 15.44 10.91 -27.27
CA ARG A 137 15.56 9.78 -28.21
C ARG A 137 15.29 10.13 -29.67
N ILE A 138 14.85 11.36 -29.99
CA ILE A 138 14.58 11.82 -31.36
C ILE A 138 15.75 12.66 -31.95
N LEU A 139 16.80 12.98 -31.20
CA LEU A 139 18.06 13.48 -31.78
C LEU A 139 19.00 12.30 -32.09
N PRO A 140 18.82 11.64 -33.24
CA PRO A 140 19.96 11.61 -34.15
C PRO A 140 19.54 11.63 -35.63
N ILE A 141 18.58 12.47 -36.06
CA ILE A 141 18.35 12.71 -37.50
C ILE A 141 17.86 14.14 -37.73
N VAL A 142 18.69 15.16 -37.54
CA VAL A 142 18.90 16.23 -38.53
C VAL A 142 20.20 16.93 -38.14
N GLY A 143 21.04 17.18 -39.14
CA GLY A 143 22.31 17.85 -38.98
C GLY A 143 22.19 19.28 -38.45
N THR A 144 23.35 19.71 -37.98
CA THR A 144 23.79 21.04 -37.59
C THR A 144 23.04 22.22 -38.23
N THR A 145 22.85 23.24 -37.39
CA THR A 145 22.40 24.62 -37.66
C THR A 145 20.90 24.85 -37.68
N PHE A 146 20.48 25.91 -36.96
CA PHE A 146 19.11 26.41 -36.78
C PHE A 146 18.25 25.65 -35.74
N VAL A 147 18.28 26.09 -34.47
CA VAL A 147 17.16 26.75 -33.74
C VAL A 147 17.67 27.04 -32.31
N ASP A 148 18.38 28.15 -32.14
CA ASP A 148 18.97 28.58 -30.86
C ASP A 148 18.10 29.58 -30.08
N PHE A 149 16.79 29.65 -30.33
CA PHE A 149 15.99 30.73 -29.74
C PHE A 149 14.64 30.34 -29.11
N TRP A 150 14.30 29.06 -29.05
CA TRP A 150 12.98 28.67 -28.50
C TRP A 150 12.99 27.59 -27.41
N LEU A 151 14.15 27.21 -26.88
CA LEU A 151 14.27 26.19 -25.83
C LEU A 151 14.87 26.69 -24.49
N MET A 152 15.33 27.94 -24.41
CA MET A 152 15.82 28.50 -23.14
C MET A 152 14.76 29.20 -22.27
N GLY A 153 13.58 29.51 -22.84
CA GLY A 153 12.52 30.24 -22.12
C GLY A 153 11.72 29.41 -21.11
N TRP A 154 11.57 28.10 -21.32
CA TRP A 154 10.71 27.27 -20.47
C TRP A 154 11.45 26.46 -19.39
N CYS A 155 12.76 26.22 -19.55
CA CYS A 155 13.53 25.50 -18.53
C CYS A 155 13.94 26.34 -17.31
N ARG A 156 13.86 27.68 -17.38
CA ARG A 156 14.20 28.56 -16.24
C ARG A 156 13.09 28.70 -15.19
N ALA A 157 11.86 28.26 -15.49
CA ALA A 157 10.74 28.37 -14.55
C ALA A 157 10.64 27.20 -13.55
N LEU A 158 11.32 26.07 -13.78
CA LEU A 158 11.19 24.87 -12.93
C LEU A 158 12.44 24.52 -12.10
N SER A 159 13.55 25.23 -12.26
CA SER A 159 14.77 25.03 -11.47
C SER A 159 14.88 25.91 -10.22
N SER A 160 13.90 26.76 -9.91
CA SER A 160 14.01 27.78 -8.86
C SER A 160 13.50 27.38 -7.46
N THR A 161 12.91 26.20 -7.25
CA THR A 161 12.41 25.81 -5.91
C THR A 161 13.21 24.72 -5.21
N ARG A 162 14.18 24.07 -5.88
CA ARG A 162 15.06 23.07 -5.22
C ARG A 162 16.22 23.65 -4.42
N ARG A 163 16.48 24.97 -4.51
CA ARG A 163 17.61 25.63 -3.82
C ARG A 163 17.27 26.20 -2.44
N LEU A 164 16.01 26.18 -2.01
CA LEU A 164 15.57 26.84 -0.76
C LEU A 164 15.35 25.91 0.45
N LEU A 165 15.40 24.58 0.31
CA LEU A 165 15.16 23.68 1.46
C LEU A 165 16.41 22.96 2.02
N LYS A 166 17.61 23.23 1.51
CA LYS A 166 18.87 22.66 2.02
C LYS A 166 19.56 23.52 3.09
N LEU A 167 18.95 24.63 3.53
CA LEU A 167 19.54 25.61 4.46
C LEU A 167 19.02 25.53 5.90
N SER A 168 18.28 24.49 6.31
CA SER A 168 17.63 24.49 7.65
C SER A 168 17.87 23.29 8.55
N PHE A 169 18.76 22.35 8.23
CA PHE A 169 19.16 21.30 9.19
C PHE A 169 20.68 21.11 9.16
N GLY A 170 21.34 21.51 10.25
CA GLY A 170 22.78 21.42 10.44
C GLY A 170 23.27 19.99 10.60
N ASP A 171 24.45 19.73 10.03
CA ASP A 171 25.13 18.43 10.07
C ASP A 171 25.80 18.19 11.44
N PRO A 172 25.74 16.97 12.01
CA PRO A 172 26.61 16.60 13.13
C PRO A 172 28.03 16.28 12.63
N VAL A 173 29.01 16.95 13.23
CA VAL A 173 30.45 16.76 13.03
C VAL A 173 30.88 15.35 13.45
N ARG A 174 31.57 14.61 12.56
CA ARG A 174 32.34 13.40 12.92
C ARG A 174 33.79 13.78 13.26
N PRO A 175 34.42 13.17 14.28
CA PRO A 175 35.84 13.37 14.53
C PRO A 175 36.72 12.60 13.55
N HIS A 176 37.81 13.26 13.15
CA HIS A 176 38.88 12.76 12.28
C HIS A 176 39.71 11.70 13.01
N ILE A 177 39.88 10.54 12.38
CA ILE A 177 40.93 9.57 12.73
C ILE A 177 42.15 9.87 11.84
N ASN A 178 43.29 10.18 12.44
CA ASN A 178 44.59 10.16 11.77
C ASN A 178 45.37 8.97 12.34
N GLY A 179 45.81 8.07 11.45
CA GLY A 179 46.84 7.08 11.77
C GLY A 179 48.20 7.57 11.27
N THR A 180 49.27 7.27 12.01
CA THR A 180 50.41 6.40 11.61
C THR A 180 51.64 6.65 12.50
N ALA A 181 52.41 5.56 12.67
CA ALA A 181 53.70 5.37 13.36
C ALA A 181 53.63 5.07 14.86
#